data_AF-A0AAT9HCF5-F1
#
_entry.id   AF-A0AAT9HCF5-F1
#
_cell.length_a   1.000
_cell.length_b   1.000
_cell.length_c   1.000
_cell.angle_alpha   90.00
_cell.angle_beta   90.00
_cell.angle_gamma   90.00
#
_symmetry.space_group_name_H-M   'P 1'
#
loop_
_entity.id
_entity.type
_entity.pdbx_description
1 polymer ?
#
loop_
_entity_poly.entity_id
_entity_poly.type
_entity_poly.pdbx_seq_one_letter_code
_entity_poly.pdbx_strand_id
1 'polypeptide(L)'
;MDVEQGLELDGALFAEAVQKTLNDNRSWAHNGARTFERIHSGQPDFVITLASPDTTAEWCAKSGLDTTVDNVSCDSAATERVMINADRWARGSETYGDEIHAYRQMLINHEIGHRLGFNHVTCDKDGDLAPVMQQQSKFLDHDGITCRPNPWAYPQS
;
A
#
# COMPACT_ATOMS: atom_id res chain seq x y z
N MET A 1 -6.07 1.46 -12.93
CA MET A 1 -6.50 0.60 -11.82
C MET A 1 -7.15 -0.62 -12.41
N ASP A 2 -6.76 -1.78 -11.91
CA ASP A 2 -7.19 -3.09 -12.37
C ASP A 2 -7.66 -3.92 -11.17
N VAL A 3 -8.64 -4.78 -11.38
CA VAL A 3 -9.19 -5.67 -10.35
C VAL A 3 -9.33 -7.04 -10.99
N GLU A 4 -8.70 -8.04 -10.39
CA GLU A 4 -8.77 -9.42 -10.87
C GLU A 4 -10.23 -9.90 -10.93
N GLN A 5 -10.57 -10.57 -12.03
CA GLN A 5 -11.90 -11.12 -12.22
C GLN A 5 -12.16 -12.26 -11.24
N GLY A 6 -13.38 -12.31 -10.70
CA GLY A 6 -13.79 -13.35 -9.75
C GLY A 6 -13.49 -13.02 -8.28
N LEU A 7 -12.88 -11.87 -7.98
CA LEU A 7 -12.84 -11.36 -6.60
C LEU A 7 -14.23 -10.90 -6.17
N GLU A 8 -14.69 -11.35 -5.00
CA GLU A 8 -15.91 -10.85 -4.35
C GLU A 8 -15.67 -9.51 -3.63
N LEU A 9 -15.00 -8.57 -4.32
CA LEU A 9 -14.62 -7.26 -3.78
C LEU A 9 -15.10 -6.15 -4.71
N ASP A 10 -15.52 -5.04 -4.11
CA ASP A 10 -16.01 -3.88 -4.84
C ASP A 10 -14.84 -3.11 -5.49
N GLY A 11 -14.67 -3.28 -6.80
CA GLY A 11 -13.64 -2.60 -7.57
C GLY A 11 -13.84 -1.09 -7.70
N ALA A 12 -15.09 -0.59 -7.61
CA ALA A 12 -15.35 0.85 -7.61
C ALA A 12 -14.93 1.47 -6.28
N LEU A 13 -15.24 0.81 -5.16
CA LEU A 13 -14.78 1.20 -3.82
C LEU A 13 -13.25 1.18 -3.75
N PHE A 14 -12.61 0.13 -4.26
CA PHE A 14 -11.15 0.08 -4.34
C PHE A 14 -10.59 1.27 -5.12
N ALA A 15 -11.15 1.54 -6.30
CA ALA A 15 -10.69 2.63 -7.15
C ALA A 15 -10.86 4.01 -6.49
N GLU A 16 -11.98 4.23 -5.83
CA GLU A 16 -12.26 5.46 -5.09
C GLU A 16 -11.29 5.63 -3.90
N ALA A 17 -11.07 4.56 -3.13
CA ALA A 17 -10.17 4.58 -1.99
C ALA A 17 -8.72 4.88 -2.40
N VAL A 18 -8.25 4.30 -3.50
CA VAL A 18 -6.94 4.61 -4.09
C VAL A 18 -6.85 6.08 -4.48
N GLN A 19 -7.81 6.60 -5.24
CA GLN A 19 -7.79 8.00 -5.68
C GLN A 19 -7.83 8.99 -4.52
N LYS A 20 -8.71 8.76 -3.55
CA LYS A 20 -8.85 9.63 -2.37
C LYS A 20 -7.60 9.59 -1.50
N THR A 21 -7.01 8.41 -1.30
CA THR A 21 -5.80 8.27 -0.48
C THR A 21 -4.62 8.99 -1.12
N LEU A 22 -4.36 8.75 -2.40
CA LEU A 22 -3.16 9.29 -3.06
C LEU A 22 -3.20 10.80 -3.27
N ASN A 23 -4.40 11.39 -3.38
CA ASN A 23 -4.57 12.83 -3.53
C ASN A 23 -4.91 13.54 -2.21
N ASP A 24 -4.88 12.86 -1.07
CA ASP A 24 -4.95 13.50 0.25
C ASP A 24 -3.67 14.30 0.51
N ASN A 25 -3.77 15.47 1.17
CA ASN A 25 -2.61 16.33 1.45
C ASN A 25 -1.58 15.67 2.37
N ARG A 26 -1.97 14.62 3.10
CA ARG A 26 -1.09 13.80 3.95
C ARG A 26 -0.40 12.67 3.19
N SER A 27 -0.76 12.44 1.92
CA SER A 27 -0.13 11.44 1.03
C SER A 27 0.98 12.08 0.18
N TRP A 28 1.52 11.33 -0.77
CA TRP A 28 2.59 11.74 -1.67
C TRP A 28 2.25 12.94 -2.58
N ALA A 29 0.96 13.29 -2.71
CA ALA A 29 0.51 14.51 -3.38
C ALA A 29 0.73 15.81 -2.59
N HIS A 30 1.17 15.70 -1.33
CA HIS A 30 1.39 16.80 -0.39
C HIS A 30 1.91 18.09 -1.03
N ASN A 31 1.30 19.23 -0.68
CA ASN A 31 1.65 20.58 -1.17
C ASN A 31 1.69 20.72 -2.70
N GLY A 32 0.95 19.89 -3.43
CA GLY A 32 0.97 19.88 -4.90
C GLY A 32 2.29 19.39 -5.48
N ALA A 33 3.13 18.71 -4.68
CA ALA A 33 4.38 18.13 -5.16
C ALA A 33 4.14 17.05 -6.22
N ARG A 34 2.97 16.39 -6.17
CA ARG A 34 2.53 15.35 -7.12
C ARG A 34 1.01 15.41 -7.30
N THR A 35 0.55 14.90 -8.43
CA THR A 35 -0.88 14.66 -8.70
C THR A 35 -1.03 13.24 -9.25
N PHE A 36 -1.99 12.49 -8.73
CA PHE A 36 -2.28 11.14 -9.22
C PHE A 36 -3.59 11.15 -10.00
N GLU A 37 -3.49 11.04 -11.32
CA GLU A 37 -4.63 11.00 -12.23
C GLU A 37 -4.93 9.58 -12.71
N ARG A 38 -6.20 9.19 -12.66
CA ARG A 38 -6.66 7.96 -13.30
C ARG A 38 -6.94 8.25 -14.76
N ILE A 39 -6.20 7.60 -15.65
CA ILE A 39 -6.49 7.63 -17.08
C ILE A 39 -7.38 6.45 -17.49
N HIS A 40 -8.24 6.68 -18.48
CA HIS A 40 -9.10 5.65 -19.09
C HIS A 40 -8.62 5.22 -20.49
N SER A 41 -7.63 5.91 -21.03
CA SER A 41 -7.00 5.66 -22.33
C SER A 41 -5.58 6.20 -22.32
N GLY A 42 -4.70 5.65 -23.17
CA GLY A 42 -3.28 6.01 -23.20
C GLY A 42 -2.43 5.05 -22.35
N GLN A 43 -1.15 5.37 -22.21
CA GLN A 43 -0.19 4.57 -21.45
C GLN A 43 -0.06 5.14 -20.03
N PRO A 44 -0.41 4.38 -18.98
CA PRO A 44 -0.23 4.84 -17.61
C PRO A 44 1.23 4.67 -17.19
N ASP A 45 1.70 5.52 -16.26
CA ASP A 45 3.02 5.36 -15.64
C ASP A 45 3.13 4.06 -14.83
N PHE A 46 2.02 3.64 -14.22
CA PHE A 46 1.87 2.36 -13.52
C PHE A 46 0.39 1.98 -13.35
N VAL A 47 0.13 0.71 -13.05
CA VAL A 47 -1.20 0.14 -12.84
C VAL A 47 -1.29 -0.47 -11.44
N ILE A 48 -2.12 0.14 -10.59
CA ILE A 48 -2.46 -0.45 -9.29
C ILE A 48 -3.49 -1.56 -9.53
N THR A 49 -3.18 -2.76 -9.06
CA THR A 49 -3.95 -3.99 -9.30
C THR A 49 -4.40 -4.59 -7.98
N LEU A 50 -5.70 -4.79 -7.79
CA LEU A 50 -6.23 -5.62 -6.69
C LEU A 50 -6.32 -7.07 -7.17
N ALA A 51 -5.62 -7.98 -6.50
CA ALA A 51 -5.46 -9.36 -6.94
C ALA A 51 -5.51 -10.36 -5.78
N SER A 52 -5.92 -11.59 -6.06
CA SER A 52 -5.86 -12.72 -5.14
C SER A 52 -4.42 -12.94 -4.62
N PRO A 53 -4.23 -13.65 -3.49
CA PRO A 53 -2.90 -13.96 -2.98
C PRO A 53 -1.99 -14.65 -4.00
N ASP A 54 -2.53 -15.63 -4.74
CA ASP A 54 -1.77 -16.40 -5.73
C ASP A 54 -1.32 -15.52 -6.90
N THR A 55 -2.23 -14.72 -7.46
CA THR A 55 -1.92 -13.76 -8.53
C THR A 55 -0.93 -12.70 -8.04
N THR A 56 -1.09 -12.21 -6.81
CA THR A 56 -0.15 -11.27 -6.18
C THR A 56 1.25 -11.88 -6.12
N ALA A 57 1.38 -13.11 -5.60
CA ALA A 57 2.67 -13.81 -5.52
C ALA A 57 3.31 -14.03 -6.89
N GLU A 58 2.54 -14.41 -7.91
CA GLU A 58 3.05 -14.59 -9.27
C GLU A 58 3.67 -13.30 -9.83
N TRP A 59 3.00 -12.15 -9.64
CA TRP A 59 3.48 -10.86 -10.11
C TRP A 59 4.67 -10.36 -9.29
N CYS A 60 4.61 -10.45 -7.96
CA CYS A 60 5.73 -10.07 -7.08
C CYS A 60 7.00 -10.85 -7.41
N ALA A 61 6.89 -12.15 -7.76
CA ALA A 61 8.02 -12.99 -8.13
C ALA A 61 8.75 -12.50 -9.40
N LYS A 62 8.06 -11.80 -10.33
CA LYS A 62 8.69 -11.19 -11.50
C LYS A 62 9.69 -10.09 -11.13
N SER A 63 9.59 -9.56 -9.91
CA SER A 63 10.51 -8.59 -9.32
C SER A 63 11.39 -9.18 -8.22
N GLY A 64 11.48 -10.52 -8.13
CA GLY A 64 12.32 -11.23 -7.17
C GLY A 64 11.77 -11.24 -5.73
N LEU A 65 10.50 -10.92 -5.54
CA LEU A 65 9.84 -10.89 -4.23
C LEU A 65 9.00 -12.15 -4.03
N ASP A 66 9.14 -12.80 -2.88
CA ASP A 66 8.29 -13.92 -2.47
C ASP A 66 7.29 -13.47 -1.43
N THR A 67 6.00 -13.47 -1.78
CA THR A 67 4.89 -13.10 -0.89
C THR A 67 4.00 -14.29 -0.54
N THR A 68 4.39 -15.53 -0.88
CA THR A 68 3.59 -16.74 -0.63
C THR A 68 3.43 -17.06 0.85
N VAL A 69 4.39 -16.65 1.67
CA VAL A 69 4.38 -16.87 3.13
C VAL A 69 3.80 -15.66 3.87
N ASP A 70 4.32 -14.47 3.57
CA ASP A 70 3.96 -13.24 4.29
C ASP A 70 2.57 -12.70 3.90
N ASN A 71 2.06 -13.13 2.75
CA ASN A 71 0.76 -12.74 2.20
C ASN A 71 0.58 -11.21 2.18
N VAL A 72 1.55 -10.50 1.61
CA VAL A 72 1.58 -9.03 1.55
C VAL A 72 1.38 -8.52 0.12
N SER A 73 1.06 -7.24 0.02
CA SER A 73 1.15 -6.46 -1.22
C SER A 73 2.62 -6.24 -1.63
N CYS A 74 2.85 -5.82 -2.87
CA CYS A 74 4.19 -5.44 -3.33
C CYS A 74 4.12 -4.44 -4.48
N ASP A 75 5.20 -3.67 -4.65
CA ASP A 75 5.53 -3.07 -5.94
C ASP A 75 6.24 -4.12 -6.82
N SER A 76 5.58 -4.58 -7.88
CA SER A 76 6.25 -5.41 -8.89
C SER A 76 7.08 -4.50 -9.80
N ALA A 77 8.15 -3.91 -9.27
CA ALA A 77 8.98 -2.89 -9.91
C ALA A 77 9.57 -3.26 -11.30
N ALA A 78 9.75 -4.55 -11.60
CA ALA A 78 10.17 -5.02 -12.93
C ALA A 78 9.04 -4.93 -13.99
N THR A 79 7.84 -4.51 -13.59
CA THR A 79 6.65 -4.37 -14.42
C THR A 79 5.96 -3.02 -14.16
N GLU A 80 4.93 -2.70 -14.93
CA GLU A 80 4.09 -1.54 -14.70
C GLU A 80 3.17 -1.68 -13.47
N ARG A 81 3.16 -2.82 -12.77
CA ARG A 81 2.13 -3.12 -11.77
C ARG A 81 2.57 -2.91 -10.32
N VAL A 82 1.69 -2.25 -9.58
CA VAL A 82 1.68 -2.24 -8.11
C VAL A 82 0.58 -3.19 -7.65
N MET A 83 0.93 -4.22 -6.91
CA MET A 83 0.02 -5.30 -6.53
C MET A 83 -0.52 -5.07 -5.11
N ILE A 84 -1.84 -4.95 -5.00
CA ILE A 84 -2.56 -4.93 -3.73
C ILE A 84 -3.14 -6.32 -3.50
N ASN A 85 -2.68 -6.98 -2.43
CA ASN A 85 -3.19 -8.29 -2.05
C ASN A 85 -4.63 -8.16 -1.53
N ALA A 86 -5.56 -8.86 -2.17
CA ALA A 86 -6.99 -8.83 -1.87
C ALA A 86 -7.32 -9.31 -0.45
N ASP A 87 -6.53 -10.24 0.09
CA ASP A 87 -6.71 -10.74 1.46
C ASP A 87 -6.43 -9.63 2.48
N ARG A 88 -5.31 -8.93 2.30
CA ARG A 88 -4.94 -7.76 3.12
C ARG A 88 -5.92 -6.62 2.93
N TRP A 89 -6.35 -6.35 1.70
CA TRP A 89 -7.37 -5.35 1.45
C TRP A 89 -8.69 -5.63 2.18
N ALA A 90 -9.10 -6.89 2.23
CA ALA A 90 -10.36 -7.31 2.84
C ALA A 90 -10.28 -7.36 4.37
N ARG A 91 -9.19 -7.90 4.93
CA ARG A 91 -9.08 -8.27 6.35
C ARG A 91 -8.18 -7.36 7.18
N GLY A 92 -7.29 -6.61 6.55
CA GLY A 92 -6.33 -5.76 7.24
C GLY A 92 -5.11 -6.50 7.78
N SER A 93 -4.54 -5.93 8.84
CA SER A 93 -3.44 -6.52 9.62
C SER A 93 -3.72 -6.38 11.12
N GLU A 94 -3.22 -7.33 11.90
CA GLU A 94 -3.35 -7.32 13.37
C GLU A 94 -2.81 -6.02 13.99
N THR A 95 -1.76 -5.45 13.42
CA THR A 95 -1.15 -4.16 13.83
C THR A 95 -2.09 -2.96 13.74
N TYR A 96 -3.18 -3.05 12.98
CA TYR A 96 -4.20 -2.00 12.87
C TYR A 96 -5.49 -2.35 13.62
N GLY A 97 -5.62 -3.55 14.19
CA GLY A 97 -6.84 -4.00 14.85
C GLY A 97 -8.08 -3.82 13.94
N ASP A 98 -9.11 -3.17 14.48
CA ASP A 98 -10.37 -2.93 13.77
C ASP A 98 -10.33 -1.72 12.81
N GLU A 99 -9.20 -1.00 12.72
CA GLU A 99 -9.03 0.23 11.92
C GLU A 99 -8.74 -0.08 10.43
N ILE A 100 -9.60 -0.87 9.79
CA ILE A 100 -9.43 -1.34 8.40
C ILE A 100 -9.29 -0.19 7.40
N HIS A 101 -9.98 0.93 7.62
CA HIS A 101 -9.90 2.08 6.74
C HIS A 101 -8.50 2.71 6.77
N ALA A 102 -7.93 2.89 7.97
CA ALA A 102 -6.57 3.38 8.12
C ALA A 102 -5.56 2.38 7.54
N TYR A 103 -5.75 1.08 7.74
CA TYR A 103 -4.88 0.07 7.14
C TYR A 103 -4.85 0.15 5.61
N ARG A 104 -6.01 0.27 4.96
CA ARG A 104 -6.11 0.40 3.50
C ARG A 104 -5.36 1.62 2.99
N GLN A 105 -5.46 2.74 3.69
CA GLN A 105 -4.72 3.96 3.36
C GLN A 105 -3.20 3.76 3.50
N MET A 106 -2.76 3.09 4.56
CA MET A 106 -1.35 2.73 4.77
C MET A 106 -0.85 1.84 3.63
N LEU A 107 -1.59 0.77 3.32
CA LEU A 107 -1.23 -0.19 2.29
C LEU A 107 -1.05 0.51 0.93
N ILE A 108 -2.00 1.37 0.55
CA ILE A 108 -1.90 2.15 -0.70
C ILE A 108 -0.66 3.06 -0.67
N ASN A 109 -0.45 3.82 0.39
CA ASN A 109 0.68 4.75 0.47
C ASN A 109 2.04 4.03 0.52
N HIS A 110 2.12 2.87 1.17
CA HIS A 110 3.33 2.05 1.28
C HIS A 110 3.76 1.55 -0.10
N GLU A 111 2.86 0.89 -0.84
CA GLU A 111 3.21 0.33 -2.15
C GLU A 111 3.50 1.41 -3.19
N ILE A 112 2.78 2.55 -3.13
CA ILE A 112 3.12 3.69 -3.99
C ILE A 112 4.44 4.34 -3.56
N GLY A 113 4.79 4.32 -2.28
CA GLY A 113 6.12 4.75 -1.84
C GLY A 113 7.22 3.93 -2.49
N HIS A 114 7.07 2.59 -2.57
CA HIS A 114 8.01 1.75 -3.33
C HIS A 114 8.09 2.14 -4.80
N ARG A 115 6.93 2.31 -5.47
CA ARG A 115 6.88 2.74 -6.87
C ARG A 115 7.56 4.11 -7.10
N LEU A 116 7.53 4.98 -6.10
CA LEU A 116 8.20 6.29 -6.12
C LEU A 116 9.69 6.22 -5.75
N GLY A 117 10.22 5.05 -5.42
CA GLY A 117 11.64 4.82 -5.12
C GLY A 117 11.99 4.89 -3.63
N PHE A 118 11.02 4.86 -2.72
CA PHE A 118 11.27 4.82 -1.28
C PHE A 118 11.46 3.36 -0.81
N ASN A 119 12.54 3.13 -0.07
CA ASN A 119 12.81 1.84 0.57
C ASN A 119 12.17 1.77 1.96
N HIS A 120 12.16 0.57 2.53
CA HIS A 120 11.73 0.41 3.91
C HIS A 120 12.58 1.24 4.87
N VAL A 121 11.91 1.74 5.90
CA VAL A 121 12.53 2.34 7.08
C VAL A 121 11.84 1.79 8.32
N THR A 122 12.47 1.91 9.48
CA THR A 122 11.88 1.51 10.75
C THR A 122 11.78 2.72 11.66
N CYS A 123 10.72 2.75 12.45
CA CYS A 123 10.58 3.70 13.54
C CYS A 123 11.74 3.53 14.53
N ASP A 124 12.20 4.62 15.13
CA ASP A 124 13.37 4.63 16.02
C ASP A 124 13.05 5.20 17.41
N LYS A 125 11.79 5.54 17.67
CA LYS A 125 11.35 6.17 18.91
C LYS A 125 10.02 5.63 19.40
N ASP A 126 10.04 5.14 20.63
CA ASP A 126 8.87 4.60 21.31
C ASP A 126 7.72 5.63 21.38
N GLY A 127 6.52 5.19 21.05
CA GLY A 127 5.29 5.99 21.02
C GLY A 127 5.11 6.91 19.82
N ASP A 128 6.12 7.07 18.96
CA ASP A 128 6.00 7.88 17.74
C ASP A 128 5.15 7.16 16.67
N LEU A 129 4.72 7.91 15.66
CA LEU A 129 4.06 7.32 14.49
C LEU A 129 5.10 6.54 13.68
N ALA A 130 4.78 5.30 13.32
CA ALA A 130 5.61 4.54 12.39
C ALA A 130 5.72 5.31 11.05
N PRO A 131 6.89 5.35 10.41
CA PRO A 131 6.98 5.86 9.04
C PRO A 131 6.06 5.04 8.11
N VAL A 132 5.41 5.68 7.13
CA VAL A 132 4.53 4.94 6.19
C VAL A 132 5.28 3.84 5.42
N MET A 133 6.59 4.00 5.23
CA MET A 133 7.46 3.01 4.60
C MET A 133 7.99 1.94 5.56
N GLN A 134 7.56 1.90 6.82
CA GLN A 134 7.72 0.71 7.66
C GLN A 134 6.79 -0.40 7.18
N GLN A 135 7.22 -1.66 7.30
CA GLN A 135 6.39 -2.84 7.01
C GLN A 135 5.31 -3.04 8.08
N GLN A 136 4.42 -2.05 8.24
CA GLN A 136 3.42 -2.00 9.30
C GLN A 136 2.41 -3.13 9.21
N SER A 137 2.21 -3.75 8.03
CA SER A 137 1.43 -4.99 7.88
C SER A 137 2.01 -6.17 8.69
N LYS A 138 3.30 -6.13 9.03
CA LYS A 138 4.02 -7.18 9.74
C LYS A 138 4.29 -6.81 11.19
N PHE A 139 4.75 -5.59 11.47
CA PHE A 139 5.13 -5.19 12.82
C PHE A 139 5.06 -3.68 13.05
N LEU A 140 4.77 -3.33 14.30
CA LEU A 140 4.93 -2.00 14.88
C LEU A 140 5.93 -1.98 16.05
N ASP A 141 6.21 -3.17 16.60
CA ASP A 141 7.12 -3.40 17.71
C ASP A 141 8.42 -4.02 17.21
N HIS A 142 9.56 -3.45 17.57
CA HIS A 142 10.88 -4.07 17.40
C HIS A 142 11.88 -3.47 18.39
N ASP A 143 12.88 -4.24 18.81
CA ASP A 143 14.00 -3.74 19.64
C ASP A 143 13.59 -2.97 20.92
N GLY A 144 12.42 -3.29 21.50
CA GLY A 144 11.88 -2.61 22.68
C GLY A 144 11.25 -1.24 22.39
N ILE A 145 11.03 -0.91 21.11
CA ILE A 145 10.33 0.26 20.61
C ILE A 145 8.95 -0.18 20.10
N THR A 146 7.90 0.47 20.58
CA THR A 146 6.52 0.30 20.11
C THR A 146 6.07 1.57 19.43
N CYS A 147 5.86 1.53 18.12
CA CYS A 147 5.34 2.68 17.38
C CYS A 147 3.85 2.56 17.10
N ARG A 148 3.20 3.71 16.89
CA ARG A 148 1.78 3.78 16.58
C ARG A 148 1.55 3.61 15.07
N PRO A 149 0.47 2.95 14.65
CA PRO A 149 0.14 2.80 13.23
C PRO A 149 -0.02 4.18 12.57
N ASN A 150 0.44 4.30 11.33
CA ASN A 150 0.38 5.54 10.57
C ASN A 150 0.21 5.27 9.07
N PRO A 151 -0.92 5.71 8.49
CA PRO A 151 -1.16 5.50 7.08
C PRO A 151 -0.58 6.56 6.15
N TRP A 152 0.05 7.62 6.66
CA TRP A 152 0.35 8.81 5.87
C TRP A 152 1.85 9.10 5.75
N ALA A 153 2.27 9.56 4.57
CA ALA A 153 3.64 10.03 4.31
C ALA A 153 3.93 11.36 5.03
N TYR A 154 2.91 12.24 5.11
CA TYR A 154 2.98 13.55 5.74
C TYR A 154 1.81 13.73 6.73
N PRO A 155 1.82 13.04 7.89
CA PRO A 155 0.67 12.97 8.80
C PRO A 155 0.26 14.31 9.43
N GLN A 156 1.10 15.35 9.36
CA GLN A 156 0.85 16.67 9.95
C GLN A 156 0.30 17.72 8.96
N SER A 157 -0.01 17.30 7.73
CA SER A 157 -0.40 18.19 6.61
C SER A 157 -1.90 18.42 6.50
#